data_AF-A0A3P6S0J9-F1
#
_entry.id   AF-A0A3P6S0J9-F1
#
_cell.length_a   1.000
_cell.length_b   1.000
_cell.length_c   1.000
_cell.angle_alpha   90.00
_cell.angle_beta   90.00
_cell.angle_gamma   90.00
#
_symmetry.space_group_name_H-M   'P 1'
#
loop_
_entity.id
_entity.type
_entity.pdbx_description
1 polymer ?
#
loop_
_entity_poly.entity_id
_entity_poly.type
_entity_poly.pdbx_seq_one_letter_code
_entity_poly.pdbx_strand_id
1 'polypeptide(L)'
;MAAGQNLDVSKKLKAAIKAKLEELGVYVDDELPEYIMVMIANKKEKNQMKDDLNLFLGKCTSKFVDWLFDLFERLQSAGSKPDSHSGSEKSSKEVQKEPAKEKERRKEAEVSTSKKEDRKESRAHESSSHRQAEAEARKREAEKERERERDREREREKEREREREREKERQRQAEKAKEKEREERAAKEAERQKAREQEKQKSRAEAARSRETVRPTRRRAEKERKSRSRS
;
A
#
# COMPACT_ATOMS: atom_id res chain seq x y z
N MET A 1 -22.51 23.32 -14.49
CA MET A 1 -21.21 24.02 -14.39
C MET A 1 -20.39 23.46 -13.23
N ALA A 2 -19.86 22.23 -13.34
CA ALA A 2 -19.14 21.55 -12.23
C ALA A 2 -17.60 21.58 -12.36
N ALA A 3 -17.06 22.06 -13.49
CA ALA A 3 -15.62 22.03 -13.76
C ALA A 3 -14.82 23.11 -13.01
N GLY A 4 -15.43 24.28 -12.70
CA GLY A 4 -14.74 25.37 -12.00
C GLY A 4 -14.37 25.03 -10.56
N GLN A 5 -15.26 24.35 -9.84
CA GLN A 5 -15.04 23.99 -8.44
C GLN A 5 -13.87 23.03 -8.25
N ASN A 6 -13.62 22.12 -9.19
CA ASN A 6 -12.51 21.18 -9.12
C ASN A 6 -11.14 21.87 -9.32
N LEU A 7 -11.07 22.85 -10.23
CA LEU A 7 -9.85 23.61 -10.49
C LEU A 7 -9.45 24.48 -9.28
N ASP A 8 -10.43 25.10 -8.61
CA ASP A 8 -10.17 25.92 -7.42
C ASP A 8 -9.79 25.07 -6.20
N VAL A 9 -10.38 23.86 -6.08
CA VAL A 9 -10.01 22.89 -5.05
C VAL A 9 -8.57 22.41 -5.24
N SER A 10 -8.18 22.04 -6.47
CA SER A 10 -6.80 21.60 -6.75
C SER A 10 -5.77 22.70 -6.48
N LYS A 11 -6.07 23.96 -6.85
CA LYS A 11 -5.18 25.10 -6.55
C LYS A 11 -5.02 25.34 -5.04
N LYS A 12 -6.13 25.28 -4.29
CA LYS A 12 -6.10 25.43 -2.82
C LYS A 12 -5.37 24.28 -2.15
N LEU A 13 -5.57 23.06 -2.64
CA LEU A 13 -4.90 21.86 -2.17
C LEU A 13 -3.38 21.97 -2.40
N LYS A 14 -2.96 22.40 -3.59
CA LYS A 14 -1.55 22.65 -3.90
C LYS A 14 -0.93 23.68 -2.97
N ALA A 15 -1.60 24.81 -2.74
CA ALA A 15 -1.13 25.85 -1.84
C ALA A 15 -1.01 25.35 -0.39
N ALA A 16 -1.99 24.58 0.08
CA ALA A 16 -1.96 23.98 1.41
C ALA A 16 -0.82 22.96 1.56
N ILE A 17 -0.59 22.12 0.55
CA ILE A 17 0.53 21.18 0.50
C ILE A 17 1.85 21.93 0.60
N LYS A 18 2.06 22.97 -0.22
CA LYS A 18 3.29 23.77 -0.20
C LYS A 18 3.54 24.39 1.18
N ALA A 19 2.52 25.01 1.78
CA ALA A 19 2.62 25.59 3.12
C ALA A 19 2.95 24.53 4.19
N LYS A 20 2.35 23.35 4.11
CA LYS A 20 2.62 22.27 5.07
C LYS A 20 4.04 21.71 4.95
N LEU A 21 4.57 21.64 3.73
CA LEU A 21 5.94 21.20 3.48
C LEU A 21 6.96 22.20 4.02
N GLU A 22 6.70 23.50 3.86
CA GLU A 22 7.50 24.58 4.42
C GLU A 22 7.47 24.58 5.97
N GLU A 23 6.30 24.33 6.57
CA GLU A 23 6.14 24.19 8.04
C GLU A 23 6.97 23.03 8.62
N LEU A 24 7.09 21.93 7.88
CA LEU A 24 7.91 20.77 8.28
C LEU A 24 9.42 21.04 8.13
N GLY A 25 9.83 22.21 7.64
CA GLY A 25 11.22 22.61 7.49
C GLY A 25 11.98 21.81 6.42
N VAL A 26 11.25 21.15 5.52
CA VAL A 26 11.84 20.45 4.39
C VAL A 26 11.99 21.47 3.26
N TYR A 27 13.21 21.67 2.76
CA TYR A 27 13.42 22.50 1.58
C TYR A 27 12.88 21.73 0.38
N VAL A 28 11.77 22.21 -0.16
CA VAL A 28 11.01 21.53 -1.19
C VAL A 28 10.88 22.42 -2.39
N ASP A 29 11.40 21.95 -3.53
CA ASP A 29 11.25 22.62 -4.83
C ASP A 29 9.78 22.63 -5.29
N ASP A 30 9.45 23.54 -6.21
CA ASP A 30 8.09 23.68 -6.76
C ASP A 30 7.56 22.40 -7.45
N GLU A 31 8.41 21.40 -7.70
CA GLU A 31 8.05 20.11 -8.31
C GLU A 31 7.37 19.12 -7.36
N LEU A 32 7.71 19.10 -6.05
CA LEU A 32 7.15 18.10 -5.13
C LEU A 32 5.65 18.31 -4.87
N PRO A 33 5.13 19.56 -4.70
CA PRO A 33 3.69 19.77 -4.65
C PRO A 33 2.98 19.31 -5.93
N GLU A 34 3.61 19.47 -7.10
CA GLU A 34 3.08 18.94 -8.38
C GLU A 34 3.02 17.42 -8.37
N TYR A 35 4.09 16.77 -7.91
CA TYR A 35 4.18 15.31 -7.82
C TYR A 35 3.10 14.74 -6.87
N ILE A 36 2.89 15.35 -5.70
CA ILE A 36 1.83 14.96 -4.77
C ILE A 36 0.45 15.08 -5.41
N MET A 37 0.23 16.15 -6.17
CA MET A 37 -1.05 16.36 -6.85
C MET A 37 -1.31 15.32 -7.94
N VAL A 38 -0.27 14.87 -8.65
CA VAL A 38 -0.35 13.74 -9.59
C VAL A 38 -0.64 12.42 -8.86
N MET A 39 -0.03 12.19 -7.68
CA MET A 39 -0.33 11.00 -6.87
C MET A 39 -1.80 10.96 -6.40
N ILE A 40 -2.37 12.12 -6.06
CA ILE A 40 -3.78 12.26 -5.69
C ILE A 40 -4.68 12.02 -6.91
N ALA A 41 -4.34 12.58 -8.08
CA ALA A 41 -5.08 12.34 -9.32
C ALA A 41 -5.10 10.85 -9.71
N ASN A 42 -4.00 10.15 -9.45
CA ASN A 42 -3.86 8.70 -9.67
C ASN A 42 -4.44 7.84 -8.53
N LYS A 43 -5.06 8.45 -7.52
CA LYS A 43 -5.70 7.77 -6.37
C LYS A 43 -4.77 6.76 -5.68
N LYS A 44 -3.50 7.12 -5.47
CA LYS A 44 -2.57 6.25 -4.73
C LYS A 44 -3.08 6.01 -3.31
N GLU A 45 -2.98 4.77 -2.86
CA GLU A 45 -3.35 4.39 -1.49
C GLU A 45 -2.34 4.94 -0.47
N LYS A 46 -2.79 5.05 0.78
CA LYS A 46 -2.04 5.65 1.89
C LYS A 46 -0.64 5.06 2.08
N ASN A 47 -0.48 3.75 1.94
CA ASN A 47 0.81 3.09 2.08
C ASN A 47 1.75 3.42 0.91
N GLN A 48 1.23 3.45 -0.32
CA GLN A 48 2.01 3.82 -1.51
C GLN A 48 2.48 5.27 -1.43
N MET A 49 1.60 6.19 -1.01
CA MET A 49 2.01 7.59 -0.78
C MET A 49 3.06 7.70 0.32
N LYS A 50 3.01 6.85 1.37
CA LYS A 50 4.05 6.82 2.39
C LYS A 50 5.37 6.34 1.81
N ASP A 51 5.39 5.26 1.04
CA ASP A 51 6.63 4.75 0.44
C ASP A 51 7.25 5.74 -0.55
N ASP A 52 6.43 6.33 -1.44
CA ASP A 52 6.89 7.27 -2.47
C ASP A 52 7.37 8.60 -1.88
N LEU A 53 6.69 9.12 -0.84
CA LEU A 53 7.09 10.35 -0.17
C LEU A 53 8.20 10.15 0.86
N ASN A 54 8.51 8.91 1.23
CA ASN A 54 9.55 8.60 2.22
C ASN A 54 10.93 9.08 1.77
N LEU A 55 11.19 9.07 0.46
CA LEU A 55 12.45 9.55 -0.10
C LEU A 55 12.63 11.07 0.05
N PHE A 56 11.53 11.83 0.12
CA PHE A 56 11.53 13.29 0.19
C PHE A 56 11.39 13.80 1.62
N LEU A 57 10.47 13.21 2.40
CA LEU A 57 10.08 13.71 3.73
C LEU A 57 10.66 12.86 4.86
N GLY A 58 11.22 11.68 4.56
CA GLY A 58 11.81 10.76 5.52
C GLY A 58 10.91 10.49 6.72
N LYS A 59 11.37 10.89 7.91
CA LYS A 59 10.66 10.63 9.19
C LYS A 59 9.34 11.40 9.33
N CYS A 60 9.15 12.48 8.56
CA CYS A 60 7.94 13.30 8.59
C CYS A 60 6.83 12.75 7.68
N THR A 61 7.15 11.76 6.83
CA THR A 61 6.25 11.22 5.81
C THR A 61 4.94 10.70 6.36
N SER A 62 4.97 9.88 7.41
CA SER A 62 3.75 9.29 7.99
C SER A 62 2.79 10.38 8.46
N LYS A 63 3.29 11.39 9.18
CA LYS A 63 2.49 12.51 9.70
C LYS A 63 1.93 13.38 8.56
N PHE A 64 2.73 13.61 7.52
CA PHE A 64 2.31 14.38 6.35
C PHE A 64 1.21 13.64 5.57
N VAL A 65 1.37 12.35 5.30
CA VAL A 65 0.38 11.57 4.57
C VAL A 65 -0.91 11.43 5.38
N ASP A 66 -0.83 11.18 6.70
CA ASP A 66 -2.01 11.14 7.57
C ASP A 66 -2.79 12.47 7.49
N TRP A 67 -2.08 13.61 7.59
CA TRP A 67 -2.68 14.95 7.41
C TRP A 67 -3.28 15.17 6.01
N LEU A 68 -2.62 14.69 4.96
CA LEU A 68 -3.08 14.87 3.58
C LEU A 68 -4.40 14.14 3.33
N PHE A 69 -4.55 12.92 3.87
CA PHE A 69 -5.80 12.16 3.81
C PHE A 69 -6.90 12.83 4.64
N ASP A 70 -6.61 13.33 5.84
CA ASP A 70 -7.57 14.09 6.66
C ASP A 70 -8.03 15.37 5.93
N LEU A 71 -7.11 16.09 5.28
CA LEU A 71 -7.42 17.27 4.49
C LEU A 71 -8.36 16.90 3.32
N PHE A 72 -8.07 15.79 2.64
CA PHE A 72 -8.88 15.30 1.52
C PHE A 72 -10.29 14.87 1.97
N GLU A 73 -10.41 14.15 3.09
CA GLU A 73 -11.70 13.75 3.67
C GLU A 73 -12.55 14.96 4.06
N ARG A 74 -11.92 16.00 4.65
CA ARG A 74 -12.59 17.27 4.95
C ARG A 74 -13.08 17.97 3.69
N LEU A 75 -12.28 17.95 2.62
CA LEU A 75 -12.64 18.52 1.31
C LEU A 75 -13.81 17.77 0.65
N GLN A 76 -13.87 16.44 0.79
CA GLN A 76 -14.98 15.61 0.29
C GLN A 76 -16.26 15.79 1.12
N SER A 77 -16.14 15.81 2.45
CA SER A 77 -17.26 16.08 3.35
C SER A 77 -17.82 17.50 3.15
N ALA A 78 -16.97 18.50 2.90
CA ALA A 78 -17.41 19.85 2.60
C ALA A 78 -18.18 19.98 1.26
N GLY A 79 -18.00 19.04 0.33
CA GLY A 79 -18.77 18.94 -0.92
C GLY A 79 -20.12 18.22 -0.77
N SER A 80 -20.35 17.56 0.36
CA SER A 80 -21.53 16.74 0.64
C SER A 80 -22.30 17.36 1.81
N LYS A 81 -23.27 18.23 1.53
CA LYS A 81 -24.29 18.60 2.53
C LYS A 81 -25.19 17.38 2.78
N PRO A 82 -25.63 17.08 4.03
CA PRO A 82 -26.30 18.07 4.89
C PRO A 82 -25.81 18.15 6.35
N ASP A 83 -25.81 19.42 6.80
CA ASP A 83 -26.27 19.96 8.08
C ASP A 83 -25.80 19.43 9.45
N SER A 84 -25.61 20.42 10.34
CA SER A 84 -25.70 20.39 11.81
C SER A 84 -24.42 20.22 12.66
N HIS A 85 -23.99 21.38 13.20
CA HIS A 85 -23.25 21.65 14.45
C HIS A 85 -21.77 21.22 14.49
N SER A 86 -20.79 21.93 15.07
CA SER A 86 -20.61 23.16 15.86
C SER A 86 -19.09 23.11 16.17
N GLY A 87 -18.21 24.10 16.04
CA GLY A 87 -18.27 25.51 16.37
C GLY A 87 -16.94 25.88 17.08
N SER A 88 -16.50 27.13 16.90
CA SER A 88 -15.52 27.86 17.74
C SER A 88 -14.01 27.61 17.52
N GLU A 89 -13.11 28.61 17.46
CA GLU A 89 -13.15 30.07 17.22
C GLU A 89 -11.70 30.54 16.96
N LYS A 90 -11.59 31.54 16.06
CA LYS A 90 -10.72 32.72 16.02
C LYS A 90 -9.38 32.77 16.80
N SER A 91 -8.36 33.32 16.12
CA SER A 91 -7.70 34.56 16.59
C SER A 91 -7.02 35.33 15.44
N SER A 92 -7.48 36.56 15.23
CA SER A 92 -6.97 37.59 14.32
C SER A 92 -5.66 38.22 14.81
N LYS A 93 -4.84 38.79 13.91
CA LYS A 93 -4.40 40.19 14.00
C LYS A 93 -3.73 40.72 12.72
N GLU A 94 -4.33 41.77 12.16
CA GLU A 94 -3.77 42.70 11.16
C GLU A 94 -2.57 43.49 11.70
N VAL A 95 -1.75 44.10 10.82
CA VAL A 95 -1.64 45.57 10.65
C VAL A 95 -0.96 45.90 9.30
N GLN A 96 -1.58 46.85 8.60
CA GLN A 96 -1.22 47.46 7.31
C GLN A 96 -0.24 48.63 7.48
N LYS A 97 0.60 48.95 6.47
CA LYS A 97 0.80 50.33 5.94
C LYS A 97 1.85 50.43 4.82
N GLU A 98 1.39 50.93 3.66
CA GLU A 98 2.11 51.65 2.60
C GLU A 98 1.66 53.14 2.65
N PRO A 99 2.04 54.07 1.74
CA PRO A 99 3.31 54.41 1.06
C PRO A 99 3.59 55.96 1.03
N ALA A 100 4.61 56.41 0.27
CA ALA A 100 4.60 57.58 -0.67
C ALA A 100 5.71 58.66 -0.57
N LYS A 101 6.28 58.98 -1.76
CA LYS A 101 6.87 60.27 -2.28
C LYS A 101 8.20 60.75 -1.66
N GLU A 102 9.18 61.35 -2.37
CA GLU A 102 9.13 62.45 -3.35
C GLU A 102 10.51 62.72 -4.05
N LYS A 103 10.46 63.31 -5.27
CA LYS A 103 11.35 64.32 -5.92
C LYS A 103 12.85 64.04 -6.20
N GLU A 104 13.26 63.97 -7.48
CA GLU A 104 13.75 65.05 -8.38
C GLU A 104 15.26 65.38 -8.29
N ARG A 105 16.01 65.19 -9.40
CA ARG A 105 16.58 66.30 -10.20
C ARG A 105 17.40 65.83 -11.41
N ARG A 106 17.27 66.65 -12.46
CA ARG A 106 17.72 66.58 -13.86
C ARG A 106 19.25 66.62 -14.07
N LYS A 107 19.72 66.09 -15.22
CA LYS A 107 20.42 66.87 -16.25
C LYS A 107 20.60 66.09 -17.57
N GLU A 108 20.16 66.74 -18.63
CA GLU A 108 20.28 66.36 -20.04
C GLU A 108 21.71 66.56 -20.58
N ALA A 109 22.08 65.73 -21.56
CA ALA A 109 22.99 66.12 -22.64
C ALA A 109 22.70 65.24 -23.87
N GLU A 110 21.94 65.78 -24.81
CA GLU A 110 21.83 65.25 -26.18
C GLU A 110 23.06 65.65 -26.99
N VAL A 111 23.67 64.71 -27.71
CA VAL A 111 24.29 64.95 -29.02
C VAL A 111 24.10 63.71 -29.87
N SER A 112 23.28 63.85 -30.91
CA SER A 112 23.02 62.89 -31.97
C SER A 112 24.17 62.87 -32.98
N THR A 113 24.69 61.68 -33.33
CA THR A 113 25.28 61.45 -34.66
C THR A 113 24.92 60.05 -35.16
N SER A 114 24.36 60.05 -36.37
CA SER A 114 23.77 58.94 -37.10
C SER A 114 24.79 57.98 -37.74
N LYS A 115 24.28 56.78 -38.13
CA LYS A 115 24.71 55.94 -39.27
C LYS A 115 25.71 54.80 -39.02
N LYS A 116 25.18 53.59 -38.73
CA LYS A 116 25.48 52.31 -39.44
C LYS A 116 24.70 51.14 -38.83
N GLU A 117 23.53 50.84 -39.38
CA GLU A 117 23.00 49.47 -39.40
C GLU A 117 23.61 48.78 -40.63
N ASP A 118 24.38 47.72 -40.42
CA ASP A 118 24.58 46.58 -41.35
C ASP A 118 25.69 45.66 -40.82
N ARG A 119 25.41 44.92 -39.73
CA ARG A 119 26.22 43.75 -39.32
C ARG A 119 25.62 42.89 -38.20
N LYS A 120 24.29 42.71 -38.15
CA LYS A 120 23.64 41.99 -37.04
C LYS A 120 22.73 40.83 -37.45
N GLU A 121 22.81 40.34 -38.68
CA GLU A 121 21.94 39.27 -39.18
C GLU A 121 22.62 37.87 -39.19
N SER A 122 23.94 37.80 -39.37
CA SER A 122 24.66 36.50 -39.40
C SER A 122 24.84 35.84 -38.04
N ARG A 123 24.72 36.58 -36.92
CA ARG A 123 24.88 36.05 -35.56
C ARG A 123 23.57 35.49 -34.96
N ALA A 124 22.42 35.84 -35.55
CA ALA A 124 21.10 35.37 -35.11
C ALA A 124 20.77 34.00 -35.72
N HIS A 125 21.21 33.73 -36.96
CA HIS A 125 20.91 32.49 -37.67
C HIS A 125 21.71 31.28 -37.12
N GLU A 126 22.96 31.49 -36.67
CA GLU A 126 23.78 30.45 -36.01
C GLU A 126 23.22 30.10 -34.61
N SER A 127 22.76 31.11 -33.86
CA SER A 127 22.13 30.95 -32.55
C SER A 127 20.80 30.19 -32.61
N SER A 128 20.01 30.37 -33.67
CA SER A 128 18.76 29.64 -33.88
C SER A 128 19.01 28.16 -34.21
N SER A 129 19.98 27.85 -35.06
CA SER A 129 20.33 26.47 -35.42
C SER A 129 20.91 25.69 -34.24
N HIS A 130 21.77 26.32 -33.43
CA HIS A 130 22.29 25.73 -32.19
C HIS A 130 21.17 25.44 -31.18
N ARG A 131 20.21 26.36 -31.01
CA ARG A 131 19.05 26.13 -30.13
C ARG A 131 18.15 24.99 -30.61
N GLN A 132 18.02 24.82 -31.92
CA GLN A 132 17.23 23.73 -32.51
C GLN A 132 17.90 22.37 -32.30
N ALA A 133 19.23 22.31 -32.47
CA ALA A 133 20.02 21.12 -32.18
C ALA A 133 20.00 20.75 -30.68
N GLU A 134 20.06 21.74 -29.78
CA GLU A 134 19.96 21.51 -28.33
C GLU A 134 18.55 21.00 -27.93
N ALA A 135 17.49 21.52 -28.56
CA ALA A 135 16.13 21.06 -28.34
C ALA A 135 15.89 19.62 -28.82
N GLU A 136 16.46 19.25 -29.97
CA GLU A 136 16.45 17.87 -30.51
C GLU A 136 17.23 16.91 -29.59
N ALA A 137 18.41 17.32 -29.10
CA ALA A 137 19.20 16.53 -28.16
C ALA A 137 18.45 16.27 -26.85
N ARG A 138 17.81 17.30 -26.28
CA ARG A 138 16.97 17.19 -25.08
C ARG A 138 15.76 16.28 -25.30
N LYS A 139 15.11 16.34 -26.47
CA LYS A 139 14.01 15.42 -26.81
C LYS A 139 14.47 13.97 -26.84
N ARG A 140 15.63 13.71 -27.46
CA ARG A 140 16.20 12.36 -27.56
C ARG A 140 16.67 11.81 -26.22
N GLU A 141 17.15 12.68 -25.33
CA GLU A 141 17.50 12.31 -23.96
C GLU A 141 16.25 11.98 -23.13
N ALA A 142 15.21 12.82 -23.22
CA ALA A 142 13.92 12.57 -22.57
C ALA A 142 13.24 11.28 -23.07
N GLU A 143 13.40 10.94 -24.34
CA GLU A 143 12.89 9.68 -24.90
C GLU A 143 13.63 8.46 -24.33
N LYS A 144 14.96 8.51 -24.25
CA LYS A 144 15.78 7.47 -23.62
C LYS A 144 15.47 7.31 -22.13
N GLU A 145 15.18 8.41 -21.44
CA GLU A 145 14.78 8.37 -20.03
C GLU A 145 13.43 7.66 -19.85
N ARG A 146 12.44 7.98 -20.70
CA ARG A 146 11.15 7.29 -20.72
C ARG A 146 11.27 5.81 -21.06
N GLU A 147 12.19 5.43 -21.94
CA GLU A 147 12.46 4.02 -22.25
C GLU A 147 13.01 3.27 -21.03
N ARG A 148 13.99 3.86 -20.34
CA ARG A 148 14.53 3.31 -19.08
C ARG A 148 13.47 3.20 -17.98
N GLU A 149 12.55 4.15 -17.91
CA GLU A 149 11.43 4.12 -16.97
C GLU A 149 10.49 2.94 -17.26
N ARG A 150 10.14 2.71 -18.54
CA ARG A 150 9.33 1.56 -18.96
C ARG A 150 10.02 0.23 -18.67
N ASP A 151 11.32 0.14 -18.85
CA ASP A 151 12.06 -1.10 -18.52
C ASP A 151 12.07 -1.37 -17.01
N ARG A 152 12.24 -0.33 -16.18
CA ARG A 152 12.11 -0.46 -14.72
C ARG A 152 10.69 -0.87 -14.31
N GLU A 153 9.66 -0.35 -14.98
CA GLU A 153 8.27 -0.73 -14.74
C GLU A 153 8.02 -2.21 -15.07
N ARG A 154 8.54 -2.68 -16.21
CA ARG A 154 8.48 -4.10 -16.61
C ARG A 154 9.23 -5.01 -15.63
N GLU A 155 10.36 -4.58 -15.08
CA GLU A 155 11.06 -5.36 -14.05
C GLU A 155 10.26 -5.46 -12.76
N ARG A 156 9.65 -4.36 -12.32
CA ARG A 156 8.75 -4.35 -11.16
C ARG A 156 7.53 -5.23 -11.37
N GLU A 157 6.96 -5.25 -12.57
CA GLU A 157 5.84 -6.13 -12.91
C GLU A 157 6.24 -7.62 -12.84
N LYS A 158 7.40 -7.97 -13.43
CA LYS A 158 7.95 -9.33 -13.34
C LYS A 158 8.24 -9.75 -11.90
N GLU A 159 8.71 -8.83 -11.05
CA GLU A 159 8.93 -9.10 -9.63
C GLU A 159 7.63 -9.40 -8.90
N ARG A 160 6.59 -8.59 -9.13
CA ARG A 160 5.24 -8.82 -8.59
C ARG A 160 4.65 -10.15 -9.05
N GLU A 161 4.89 -10.53 -10.30
CA GLU A 161 4.43 -11.83 -10.83
C GLU A 161 5.13 -13.00 -10.12
N ARG A 162 6.46 -12.92 -9.94
CA ARG A 162 7.23 -13.92 -9.19
C ARG A 162 6.79 -14.00 -7.73
N GLU A 163 6.44 -12.89 -7.11
CA GLU A 163 5.92 -12.87 -5.74
C GLU A 163 4.58 -13.59 -5.64
N ARG A 164 3.65 -13.31 -6.56
CA ARG A 164 2.36 -14.02 -6.65
C ARG A 164 2.53 -15.52 -6.88
N GLU A 165 3.52 -15.91 -7.67
CA GLU A 165 3.82 -17.33 -7.92
C GLU A 165 4.33 -18.01 -6.64
N ARG A 166 5.26 -17.37 -5.92
CA ARG A 166 5.75 -17.85 -4.62
C ARG A 166 4.63 -17.95 -3.59
N GLU A 167 3.70 -17.00 -3.58
CA GLU A 167 2.54 -17.04 -2.68
C GLU A 167 1.63 -18.24 -3.00
N LYS A 168 1.30 -18.46 -4.27
CA LYS A 168 0.54 -19.63 -4.71
C LYS A 168 1.23 -20.94 -4.35
N GLU A 169 2.56 -21.00 -4.48
CA GLU A 169 3.33 -22.17 -4.07
C GLU A 169 3.24 -22.41 -2.55
N ARG A 170 3.39 -21.37 -1.73
CA ARG A 170 3.22 -21.47 -0.27
C ARG A 170 1.81 -21.94 0.10
N GLN A 171 0.78 -21.45 -0.58
CA GLN A 171 -0.60 -21.90 -0.37
C GLN A 171 -0.77 -23.39 -0.69
N ARG A 172 -0.23 -23.86 -1.82
CA ARG A 172 -0.25 -25.29 -2.19
C ARG A 172 0.50 -26.15 -1.18
N GLN A 173 1.66 -25.69 -0.70
CA GLN A 173 2.42 -26.41 0.33
C GLN A 173 1.64 -26.46 1.65
N ALA A 174 1.00 -25.37 2.05
CA ALA A 174 0.17 -25.33 3.25
C ALA A 174 -1.06 -26.23 3.13
N GLU A 175 -1.71 -26.28 1.98
CA GLU A 175 -2.84 -27.19 1.72
C GLU A 175 -2.39 -28.65 1.80
N LYS A 176 -1.28 -29.00 1.14
CA LYS A 176 -0.71 -30.34 1.19
C LYS A 176 -0.29 -30.75 2.60
N ALA A 177 0.21 -29.82 3.41
CA ALA A 177 0.54 -30.06 4.81
C ALA A 177 -0.72 -30.35 5.64
N LYS A 178 -1.80 -29.56 5.45
CA LYS A 178 -3.09 -29.79 6.12
C LYS A 178 -3.72 -31.12 5.71
N GLU A 179 -3.62 -31.49 4.44
CA GLU A 179 -4.10 -32.78 3.95
C GLU A 179 -3.35 -33.94 4.61
N LYS A 180 -2.02 -33.86 4.64
CA LYS A 180 -1.17 -34.86 5.30
C LYS A 180 -1.49 -34.98 6.79
N GLU A 181 -1.70 -33.86 7.49
CA GLU A 181 -2.10 -33.86 8.90
C GLU A 181 -3.46 -34.54 9.11
N ARG A 182 -4.42 -34.26 8.22
CA ARG A 182 -5.74 -34.89 8.25
C ARG A 182 -5.67 -36.40 8.02
N GLU A 183 -4.84 -36.85 7.08
CA GLU A 183 -4.61 -38.27 6.82
C GLU A 183 -3.94 -38.95 8.01
N GLU A 184 -2.92 -38.33 8.61
CA GLU A 184 -2.25 -38.87 9.80
C GLU A 184 -3.22 -38.99 10.99
N ARG A 185 -4.08 -37.98 11.18
CA ARG A 185 -5.12 -38.00 12.22
C ARG A 185 -6.13 -39.13 11.98
N ALA A 186 -6.57 -39.32 10.74
CA ALA A 186 -7.46 -40.41 10.37
C ALA A 186 -6.82 -41.79 10.56
N ALA A 187 -5.53 -41.94 10.23
CA ALA A 187 -4.78 -43.17 10.43
C ALA A 187 -4.64 -43.51 11.93
N LYS A 188 -4.29 -42.53 12.78
CA LYS A 188 -4.24 -42.68 14.23
C LYS A 188 -5.59 -43.06 14.82
N GLU A 189 -6.68 -42.48 14.32
CA GLU A 189 -8.03 -42.84 14.76
C GLU A 189 -8.40 -44.28 14.36
N ALA A 190 -8.09 -44.68 13.12
CA ALA A 190 -8.32 -46.04 12.64
C ALA A 190 -7.52 -47.08 13.44
N GLU A 191 -6.27 -46.78 13.80
CA GLU A 191 -5.46 -47.64 14.67
C GLU A 191 -6.08 -47.78 16.06
N ARG A 192 -6.55 -46.66 16.64
CA ARG A 192 -7.23 -46.67 17.94
C ARG A 192 -8.54 -47.47 17.90
N GLN A 193 -9.29 -47.42 16.80
CA GLN A 193 -10.47 -48.25 16.61
C GLN A 193 -10.12 -49.74 16.51
N LYS A 194 -9.08 -50.11 15.75
CA LYS A 194 -8.58 -51.49 15.67
C LYS A 194 -8.13 -52.01 17.04
N ALA A 195 -7.43 -51.21 17.82
CA ALA A 195 -7.01 -51.58 19.17
C ALA A 195 -8.20 -51.86 20.10
N ARG A 196 -9.22 -50.98 20.08
CA ARG A 196 -10.47 -51.19 20.82
C ARG A 196 -11.21 -52.46 20.39
N GLU A 197 -11.24 -52.76 19.10
CA GLU A 197 -11.89 -53.96 18.59
C GLU A 197 -11.13 -55.25 18.98
N GLN A 198 -9.80 -55.23 18.92
CA GLN A 198 -8.97 -56.33 19.42
C GLN A 198 -9.17 -56.57 20.92
N GLU A 199 -9.26 -55.52 21.73
CA GLU A 199 -9.56 -55.63 23.16
C GLU A 199 -10.96 -56.24 23.40
N LYS A 200 -11.96 -55.81 22.62
CA LYS A 200 -13.32 -56.38 22.67
C LYS A 200 -13.36 -57.85 22.24
N GLN A 201 -12.54 -58.24 21.27
CA GLN A 201 -12.41 -59.65 20.86
C GLN A 201 -11.68 -60.47 21.94
N LYS A 202 -10.60 -59.94 22.53
CA LYS A 202 -9.87 -60.60 23.64
C LYS A 202 -10.77 -60.83 24.84
N SER A 203 -11.49 -59.81 25.29
CA SER A 203 -12.45 -59.93 26.41
C SER A 203 -13.59 -60.92 26.09
N ARG A 204 -14.11 -60.94 24.86
CA ARG A 204 -15.11 -61.94 24.43
C ARG A 204 -14.54 -63.37 24.43
N ALA A 205 -13.31 -63.55 23.97
CA ALA A 205 -12.63 -64.86 23.97
C ALA A 205 -12.34 -65.35 25.40
N GLU A 206 -11.92 -64.45 26.29
CA GLU A 206 -11.71 -64.73 27.71
C GLU A 206 -13.02 -65.14 28.39
N ALA A 207 -14.10 -64.37 28.18
CA ALA A 207 -15.42 -64.69 28.71
C ALA A 207 -15.93 -66.06 28.22
N ALA A 208 -15.66 -66.43 26.97
CA ALA A 208 -16.00 -67.75 26.43
C ALA A 208 -15.21 -68.88 27.11
N ARG A 209 -13.89 -68.72 27.29
CA ARG A 209 -13.04 -69.68 28.01
C ARG A 209 -13.46 -69.86 29.47
N SER A 210 -13.81 -68.77 30.16
CA SER A 210 -14.33 -68.82 31.54
C SER A 210 -15.67 -69.57 31.60
N ARG A 211 -16.55 -69.40 30.62
CA ARG A 211 -17.81 -70.17 30.53
C ARG A 211 -17.57 -71.66 30.29
N GLU A 212 -16.58 -72.00 29.48
CA GLU A 212 -16.24 -73.38 29.15
C GLU A 212 -15.59 -74.13 30.32
N THR A 213 -14.82 -73.45 31.18
CA THR A 213 -14.20 -74.06 32.39
C THR A 213 -15.19 -74.22 33.56
N VAL A 214 -16.18 -73.33 33.68
CA VAL A 214 -17.23 -73.41 34.72
C VAL A 214 -18.34 -74.44 34.40
N ARG A 215 -18.57 -74.74 33.12
CA ARG A 215 -19.58 -75.73 32.67
C ARG A 215 -19.29 -77.18 33.11
N PRO A 216 -18.07 -77.75 32.95
CA PRO A 216 -17.78 -79.13 33.33
C PRO A 216 -17.72 -79.32 34.85
N THR A 217 -17.31 -78.30 35.62
CA THR A 217 -17.29 -78.36 37.10
C THR A 217 -18.70 -78.41 37.68
N ARG A 218 -19.65 -77.63 37.16
CA ARG A 218 -21.07 -77.74 37.55
C ARG A 218 -21.67 -79.11 37.20
N ARG A 219 -21.40 -79.62 35.99
CA ARG A 219 -21.94 -80.93 35.55
C ARG A 219 -21.37 -82.11 36.34
N ARG A 220 -20.10 -82.02 36.77
CA ARG A 220 -19.44 -83.04 37.62
C ARG A 220 -19.95 -82.97 39.06
N ALA A 221 -20.10 -81.78 39.64
CA ALA A 221 -20.65 -81.59 40.98
C ALA A 221 -22.13 -82.03 41.09
N GLU A 222 -22.92 -81.81 40.04
CA GLU A 222 -24.33 -82.25 39.99
C GLU A 222 -24.45 -83.78 39.91
N LYS A 223 -23.58 -84.44 39.13
CA LYS A 223 -23.50 -85.91 39.09
C LYS A 223 -23.08 -86.49 40.43
N GLU A 224 -22.08 -85.91 41.09
CA GLU A 224 -21.56 -86.39 42.39
C GLU A 224 -22.58 -86.25 43.53
N ARG A 225 -23.35 -85.14 43.54
CA ARG A 225 -24.47 -84.94 44.46
C ARG A 225 -25.60 -85.95 44.24
N LYS A 226 -25.91 -86.28 42.98
CA LYS A 226 -26.98 -87.22 42.62
C LYS A 226 -26.61 -88.70 42.88
N SER A 227 -25.32 -89.04 42.85
CA SER A 227 -24.82 -90.35 43.30
C SER A 227 -24.79 -90.48 44.83
N ARG A 228 -24.47 -89.40 45.57
CA ARG A 228 -24.47 -89.41 47.05
C ARG A 228 -25.86 -89.48 47.68
N SER A 229 -26.93 -89.09 46.98
CA SER A 229 -28.30 -89.21 47.50
C SER A 229 -28.97 -90.56 47.18
N ARG A 230 -28.25 -91.48 46.54
CA ARG A 230 -28.75 -92.78 46.05
C ARG A 230 -28.08 -94.00 46.72
N SER A 231 -27.13 -93.76 47.62
CA SER A 231 -26.58 -94.75 48.56
C SER A 231 -27.16 -94.48 49.93
#